data_AF-A0A7X8ITM6-F1
#
_entry.id   AF-A0A7X8ITM6-F1
#
_cell.length_a   1.000
_cell.length_b   1.000
_cell.length_c   1.000
_cell.angle_alpha   90.00
_cell.angle_beta   90.00
_cell.angle_gamma   90.00
#
_symmetry.space_group_name_H-M   'P 1'
#
loop_
_entity.id
_entity.type
_entity.pdbx_description
1 polymer ?
#
loop_
_entity_poly.entity_id
_entity_poly.type
_entity_poly.pdbx_seq_one_letter_code
_entity_poly.pdbx_strand_id
1 'polypeptide(L)'
;MDRYARNENALSPKENRALRKKSVCVVGCGGLGGFVIELLARAGVGRITAVDNDTFEITNLNRQLYCTPNNLGQKKAVAAKERIATVNPEIQVEAKVLYLDKDNAQKILQGHDLVLDCLDSIPARFMLEKACQTAKIPMIHGAIAGWYGQVAVSVPGSPVIEKIYPPDAKTGAETELGNPPFTPCCIAAWQVAEAIKVLTENPHSLISRILYIDLLHNETNTFTLT
;
A
#
# COMPACT_ATOMS: atom_id res chain seq x y z
N MET A 1 19.24 19.07 -13.12
CA MET A 1 17.86 19.24 -12.65
C MET A 1 17.63 18.29 -11.48
N ASP A 2 16.96 18.74 -10.43
CA ASP A 2 16.53 17.85 -9.33
C ASP A 2 15.53 16.82 -9.86
N ARG A 3 15.63 15.55 -9.41
CA ARG A 3 14.77 14.43 -9.81
C ARG A 3 13.29 14.76 -9.64
N TYR A 4 12.95 15.51 -8.60
CA TYR A 4 11.56 15.83 -8.25
C TYR A 4 11.10 17.21 -8.72
N ALA A 5 11.88 17.91 -9.55
CA ALA A 5 11.54 19.25 -10.03
C ALA A 5 10.17 19.31 -10.74
N ARG A 6 9.71 18.20 -11.35
CA ARG A 6 8.39 18.11 -11.99
C ARG A 6 7.22 18.01 -11.01
N ASN A 7 7.49 17.77 -9.73
CA ASN A 7 6.48 17.73 -8.68
C ASN A 7 6.29 19.09 -7.99
N GLU A 8 7.26 20.02 -8.10
CA GLU A 8 7.39 21.18 -7.20
C GLU A 8 6.18 22.12 -7.14
N ASN A 9 5.37 22.18 -8.20
CA ASN A 9 4.15 22.98 -8.23
C ASN A 9 2.97 22.33 -7.47
N ALA A 10 2.97 21.01 -7.33
CA ALA A 10 1.91 20.24 -6.65
C ALA A 10 2.36 19.74 -5.26
N LEU A 11 3.65 19.41 -5.13
CA LEU A 11 4.33 19.08 -3.88
C LEU A 11 5.47 20.08 -3.74
N SER A 12 5.34 21.03 -2.82
CA SER A 12 6.34 22.07 -2.63
C SER A 12 7.75 21.49 -2.41
N PRO A 13 8.82 22.27 -2.66
CA PRO A 13 10.18 21.83 -2.35
C PRO A 13 10.35 21.39 -0.88
N LYS A 14 9.59 21.98 0.06
CA LYS A 14 9.57 21.57 1.47
C LYS A 14 9.00 20.16 1.65
N GLU A 15 7.88 19.85 0.99
CA GLU A 15 7.23 18.54 1.06
C GLU A 15 8.08 17.45 0.41
N ASN A 16 8.66 17.71 -0.77
CA ASN A 16 9.60 16.78 -1.39
C ASN A 16 10.79 16.46 -0.46
N ARG A 17 11.36 17.47 0.23
CA ARG A 17 12.42 17.24 1.22
C ARG A 17 11.94 16.49 2.45
N ALA A 18 10.68 16.68 2.87
CA ALA A 18 10.10 15.94 3.98
C ALA A 18 9.93 14.46 3.63
N LEU A 19 9.41 14.13 2.44
CA LEU A 19 9.24 12.76 1.96
C LEU A 19 10.55 11.95 1.98
N ARG A 20 11.67 12.58 1.60
CA ARG A 20 13.00 11.94 1.66
C ARG A 20 13.43 11.52 3.07
N LYS A 21 12.80 12.05 4.12
CA LYS A 21 13.07 11.68 5.52
C LYS A 21 12.04 10.70 6.08
N LYS A 22 11.00 10.36 5.31
CA LYS A 22 9.91 9.48 5.73
C LYS A 22 10.24 8.02 5.47
N SER A 23 9.71 7.18 6.34
CA SER A 23 9.82 5.73 6.30
C SER A 23 8.45 5.09 6.25
N VAL A 24 8.22 4.21 5.27
CA VAL A 24 6.92 3.52 5.10
C VAL A 24 7.10 2.01 5.06
N CYS A 25 6.14 1.29 5.63
CA CYS A 25 6.07 -0.17 5.57
C CYS A 25 4.92 -0.57 4.64
N VAL A 26 5.22 -1.29 3.56
CA VAL A 26 4.22 -1.85 2.65
C VAL A 26 4.11 -3.34 2.91
N VAL A 27 2.92 -3.78 3.33
CA VAL A 27 2.64 -5.19 3.66
C VAL A 27 1.83 -5.82 2.52
N GLY A 28 2.44 -6.77 1.82
CA GLY A 28 1.97 -7.32 0.55
C GLY A 28 2.66 -6.63 -0.64
N CYS A 29 3.32 -7.41 -1.49
CA CYS A 29 4.05 -6.99 -2.68
C CYS A 29 3.42 -7.57 -3.97
N GLY A 30 2.13 -7.91 -3.91
CA GLY A 30 1.36 -8.44 -5.04
C GLY A 30 0.91 -7.35 -6.04
N GLY A 31 -0.29 -7.51 -6.59
CA GLY A 31 -0.83 -6.61 -7.62
C GLY A 31 -0.89 -5.16 -7.14
N LEU A 32 -1.56 -4.90 -6.02
CA LEU A 32 -1.67 -3.56 -5.44
C LEU A 32 -0.31 -3.06 -4.90
N GLY A 33 0.30 -3.84 -4.01
CA GLY A 33 1.54 -3.45 -3.32
C GLY A 33 2.72 -3.17 -4.24
N GLY A 34 2.85 -3.89 -5.36
CA GLY A 34 3.87 -3.63 -6.36
C GLY A 34 3.79 -2.20 -6.92
N PHE A 35 2.60 -1.76 -7.35
CA PHE A 35 2.39 -0.40 -7.83
C PHE A 35 2.54 0.64 -6.72
N VAL A 36 2.08 0.35 -5.50
CA VAL A 36 2.26 1.24 -4.34
C VAL A 36 3.74 1.51 -4.08
N ILE A 37 4.58 0.47 -4.05
CA ILE A 37 6.02 0.60 -3.84
C ILE A 37 6.67 1.44 -4.96
N GLU A 38 6.34 1.16 -6.23
CA GLU A 38 6.89 1.90 -7.38
C GLU A 38 6.52 3.39 -7.32
N LEU A 39 5.28 3.72 -6.98
CA LEU A 39 4.80 5.09 -6.88
C LEU A 39 5.42 5.85 -5.69
N LEU A 40 5.48 5.23 -4.50
CA LEU A 40 6.15 5.83 -3.33
C LEU A 40 7.63 6.08 -3.59
N ALA A 41 8.31 5.14 -4.26
CA ALA A 41 9.70 5.30 -4.62
C ALA A 41 9.92 6.45 -5.60
N ARG A 42 9.05 6.59 -6.61
CA ARG A 42 9.08 7.69 -7.59
C ARG A 42 8.70 9.03 -6.96
N ALA A 43 7.85 9.04 -5.93
CA ALA A 43 7.53 10.24 -5.15
C ALA A 43 8.67 10.67 -4.21
N GLY A 44 9.69 9.82 -4.00
CA GLY A 44 10.87 10.15 -3.21
C GLY A 44 10.73 9.89 -1.72
N VAL A 45 9.87 8.95 -1.32
CA VAL A 45 9.84 8.45 0.07
C VAL A 45 11.19 7.81 0.41
N GLY A 46 11.85 8.30 1.46
CA GLY A 46 13.26 7.99 1.75
C GLY A 46 13.55 6.54 2.10
N ARG A 47 12.65 5.88 2.82
CA ARG A 47 12.79 4.47 3.19
C ARG A 47 11.50 3.69 2.97
N ILE A 48 11.59 2.55 2.28
CA ILE A 48 10.48 1.62 2.07
C ILE A 48 10.87 0.24 2.61
N THR A 49 10.09 -0.30 3.52
CA THR A 49 10.16 -1.70 3.94
C THR A 49 9.07 -2.47 3.22
N ALA A 50 9.45 -3.42 2.36
CA ALA A 50 8.55 -4.29 1.62
C ALA A 50 8.45 -5.65 2.32
N VAL A 51 7.26 -6.01 2.80
CA VAL A 51 7.00 -7.25 3.56
C VAL A 51 6.14 -8.19 2.73
N ASP A 52 6.71 -9.32 2.31
CA ASP A 52 6.01 -10.37 1.56
C ASP A 52 6.84 -11.65 1.54
N ASN A 53 6.22 -12.82 1.75
CA ASN A 53 6.89 -14.13 1.70
C ASN A 53 6.54 -14.96 0.46
N ASP A 54 5.59 -14.52 -0.35
CA ASP A 54 5.21 -15.27 -1.54
C ASP A 54 6.30 -15.16 -2.61
N THR A 55 6.17 -16.06 -3.58
CA THR A 55 6.94 -16.06 -4.83
C THR A 55 6.05 -15.72 -6.01
N PHE A 56 6.63 -15.30 -7.12
CA PHE A 56 5.87 -15.13 -8.36
C PHE A 56 5.44 -16.46 -8.97
N GLU A 57 4.17 -16.50 -9.38
CA GLU A 57 3.57 -17.59 -10.14
C GLU A 57 3.08 -17.11 -11.50
N ILE A 58 2.82 -18.05 -12.42
CA ILE A 58 2.30 -17.75 -13.78
C ILE A 58 1.04 -16.88 -13.71
N THR A 59 0.15 -17.16 -12.75
CA THR A 59 -1.09 -16.41 -12.53
C THR A 59 -0.87 -14.96 -12.11
N ASN A 60 0.37 -14.57 -11.77
CA ASN A 60 0.73 -13.22 -11.36
C ASN A 60 1.15 -12.34 -12.55
N LEU A 61 1.55 -12.95 -13.68
CA LEU A 61 1.99 -12.24 -14.90
C LEU A 61 0.93 -11.29 -15.45
N ASN A 62 -0.34 -11.54 -15.14
CA ASN A 62 -1.45 -10.74 -15.65
C ASN A 62 -1.56 -9.36 -15.00
N ARG A 63 -1.03 -9.15 -13.78
CA ARG A 63 -1.34 -7.95 -12.97
C ARG A 63 -0.26 -7.48 -11.99
N GLN A 64 0.76 -8.29 -11.69
CA GLN A 64 1.78 -7.92 -10.71
C GLN A 64 2.98 -7.30 -11.43
N LEU A 65 3.20 -6.00 -11.17
CA LEU A 65 4.17 -5.16 -11.88
C LEU A 65 5.58 -5.77 -12.01
N TYR A 66 6.03 -6.48 -10.98
CA TYR A 66 7.39 -7.03 -10.91
C TYR A 66 7.50 -8.48 -11.40
N CYS A 67 6.38 -9.11 -11.75
CA CYS A 67 6.35 -10.48 -12.27
C CYS A 67 6.67 -10.48 -13.77
N THR A 68 7.62 -11.32 -14.18
CA THR A 68 8.02 -11.54 -15.57
C THR A 68 8.21 -13.04 -15.79
N PRO A 69 8.20 -13.54 -17.04
CA PRO A 69 8.47 -14.95 -17.31
C PRO A 69 9.81 -15.44 -16.76
N ASN A 70 10.79 -14.54 -16.62
CA ASN A 70 12.16 -14.87 -16.22
C ASN A 70 12.37 -14.97 -14.71
N ASN A 71 11.42 -14.52 -13.89
CA ASN A 71 11.56 -14.48 -12.42
C ASN A 71 10.45 -15.20 -11.66
N LEU A 72 9.78 -16.15 -12.32
CA LEU A 72 8.90 -17.09 -11.64
C LEU A 72 9.67 -17.82 -10.53
N GLY A 73 9.06 -17.97 -9.36
CA GLY A 73 9.69 -18.50 -8.16
C GLY A 73 10.54 -17.49 -7.36
N GLN A 74 10.79 -16.28 -7.88
CA GLN A 74 11.46 -15.22 -7.11
C GLN A 74 10.54 -14.67 -6.02
N LYS A 75 11.09 -14.37 -4.84
CA LYS A 75 10.37 -13.71 -3.74
C LYS A 75 9.92 -12.30 -4.13
N LYS A 76 8.64 -12.00 -3.94
CA LYS A 76 8.03 -10.73 -4.38
C LYS A 76 8.70 -9.49 -3.75
N ALA A 77 8.98 -9.54 -2.44
CA ALA A 77 9.66 -8.45 -1.73
C ALA A 77 11.09 -8.19 -2.24
N VAL A 78 11.80 -9.26 -2.65
CA VAL A 78 13.16 -9.15 -3.19
C VAL A 78 13.13 -8.49 -4.56
N ALA A 79 12.22 -8.92 -5.44
CA ALA A 79 12.04 -8.33 -6.76
C ALA A 79 11.66 -6.84 -6.69
N ALA A 80 10.82 -6.46 -5.71
CA ALA A 80 10.50 -5.06 -5.46
C ALA A 80 11.77 -4.25 -5.12
N LYS A 81 12.61 -4.74 -4.19
CA LYS A 81 13.87 -4.08 -3.84
C LYS A 81 14.81 -3.92 -5.05
N GLU A 82 15.01 -4.99 -5.82
CA GLU A 82 15.85 -4.97 -7.03
C GLU A 82 15.32 -3.96 -8.06
N ARG A 83 14.02 -3.96 -8.30
CA ARG A 83 13.38 -3.02 -9.21
C ARG A 83 13.61 -1.58 -8.76
N ILE A 84 13.34 -1.26 -7.51
CA ILE A 84 13.45 0.12 -7.03
C ILE A 84 14.90 0.62 -7.04
N ALA A 85 15.88 -0.24 -6.79
CA ALA A 85 17.30 0.13 -6.95
C ALA A 85 17.62 0.66 -8.37
N THR A 86 16.91 0.20 -9.39
CA THR A 86 17.05 0.72 -10.77
C THR A 86 16.23 1.99 -11.03
N VAL A 87 15.09 2.16 -10.36
CA VAL A 87 14.15 3.27 -10.59
C VAL A 87 14.59 4.52 -9.82
N ASN A 88 14.93 4.35 -8.55
CA ASN A 88 15.35 5.41 -7.67
C ASN A 88 16.44 4.92 -6.70
N PRO A 89 17.73 4.99 -7.10
CA PRO A 89 18.84 4.54 -6.26
C PRO A 89 19.10 5.44 -5.05
N GLU A 90 18.41 6.59 -4.91
CA GLU A 90 18.61 7.53 -3.81
C GLU A 90 17.82 7.15 -2.54
N ILE A 91 16.90 6.19 -2.63
CA ILE A 91 16.08 5.76 -1.49
C ILE A 91 16.53 4.40 -0.97
N GLN A 92 16.26 4.14 0.31
CA GLN A 92 16.55 2.87 0.94
C GLN A 92 15.34 1.93 0.80
N VAL A 93 15.55 0.75 0.21
CA VAL A 93 14.52 -0.31 0.20
C VAL A 93 15.03 -1.54 0.93
N GLU A 94 14.25 -1.99 1.91
CA GLU A 94 14.47 -3.25 2.62
C GLU A 94 13.40 -4.27 2.24
N ALA A 95 13.82 -5.49 1.90
CA ALA A 95 12.92 -6.61 1.65
C ALA A 95 12.87 -7.50 2.90
N LYS A 96 11.68 -7.71 3.47
CA LYS A 96 11.42 -8.64 4.56
C LYS A 96 10.65 -9.84 4.02
N VAL A 97 11.36 -10.96 3.84
CA VAL A 97 10.80 -12.21 3.31
C VAL A 97 10.21 -13.03 4.45
N LEU A 98 9.01 -12.67 4.89
CA LEU A 98 8.26 -13.31 5.97
C LEU A 98 6.77 -12.95 5.86
N TYR A 99 5.91 -13.79 6.44
CA TYR A 99 4.53 -13.41 6.68
C TYR A 99 4.48 -12.54 7.92
N LEU A 100 3.75 -11.43 7.84
CA LEU A 100 3.48 -10.64 9.02
C LEU A 100 2.60 -11.45 9.97
N ASP A 101 2.96 -11.50 11.24
CA ASP A 101 2.19 -12.17 12.28
C ASP A 101 2.22 -11.36 13.58
N LYS A 102 1.46 -11.83 14.58
CA LYS A 102 1.36 -11.17 15.89
C LYS A 102 2.71 -11.04 16.63
N ASP A 103 3.65 -11.94 16.37
CA ASP A 103 4.92 -12.05 17.10
C ASP A 103 5.99 -11.15 16.47
N ASN A 104 5.91 -10.91 15.15
CA ASN A 104 6.87 -10.11 14.40
C ASN A 104 6.37 -8.69 14.06
N ALA A 105 5.06 -8.43 14.06
CA ALA A 105 4.49 -7.18 13.55
C ALA A 105 5.02 -5.95 14.28
N GLN A 106 5.05 -5.94 15.61
CA GLN A 106 5.52 -4.78 16.38
C GLN A 106 6.97 -4.39 16.03
N LYS A 107 7.84 -5.40 15.91
CA LYS A 107 9.25 -5.19 15.58
C LYS A 107 9.42 -4.65 14.15
N ILE A 108 8.61 -5.13 13.22
CA ILE A 108 8.68 -4.69 11.81
C ILE A 108 8.15 -3.28 11.65
N LEU A 109 7.01 -2.96 12.28
CA LEU A 109 6.38 -1.64 12.15
C LEU A 109 7.15 -0.54 12.88
N GLN A 110 7.94 -0.88 13.90
CA GLN A 110 8.70 0.09 14.70
C GLN A 110 9.53 1.05 13.83
N GLY A 111 9.37 2.36 14.09
CA GLY A 111 10.15 3.41 13.42
C GLY A 111 9.69 3.76 12.00
N HIS A 112 8.51 3.31 11.57
CA HIS A 112 7.86 3.79 10.35
C HIS A 112 6.91 4.95 10.66
N ASP A 113 6.79 5.89 9.73
CA ASP A 113 5.85 7.01 9.79
C ASP A 113 4.44 6.60 9.33
N LEU A 114 4.34 5.59 8.46
CA LEU A 114 3.10 5.15 7.84
C LEU A 114 3.18 3.67 7.40
N VAL A 115 2.04 2.98 7.45
CA VAL A 115 1.87 1.62 6.95
C VAL A 115 0.89 1.59 5.77
N LEU A 116 1.17 0.78 4.77
CA LEU A 116 0.29 0.53 3.63
C LEU A 116 -0.18 -0.92 3.69
N ASP A 117 -1.48 -1.10 3.86
CA ASP A 117 -2.12 -2.41 3.78
C ASP A 117 -2.40 -2.74 2.30
N CYS A 118 -1.68 -3.73 1.79
CA CYS A 118 -1.83 -4.28 0.45
C CYS A 118 -2.07 -5.80 0.50
N LEU A 119 -2.65 -6.29 1.61
CA LEU A 119 -2.92 -7.70 1.86
C LEU A 119 -4.17 -8.18 1.11
N ASP A 120 -4.20 -9.46 0.79
CA ASP A 120 -5.30 -10.15 0.10
C ASP A 120 -6.16 -11.02 1.02
N SER A 121 -5.93 -10.98 2.34
CA SER A 121 -6.75 -11.70 3.31
C SER A 121 -7.26 -10.79 4.42
N ILE A 122 -8.57 -10.84 4.65
CA ILE A 122 -9.24 -10.01 5.66
C ILE A 122 -8.67 -10.24 7.07
N PRO A 123 -8.41 -11.48 7.53
CA PRO A 123 -7.81 -11.71 8.85
C PRO A 123 -6.44 -11.04 9.03
N ALA A 124 -5.61 -11.01 7.98
CA ALA A 124 -4.32 -10.35 8.04
C ALA A 124 -4.46 -8.83 8.14
N ARG A 125 -5.49 -8.24 7.50
CA ARG A 125 -5.80 -6.79 7.61
C ARG A 125 -6.19 -6.41 9.04
N PHE A 126 -7.02 -7.21 9.71
CA PHE A 126 -7.35 -7.01 11.13
C PHE A 126 -6.11 -7.06 12.02
N MET A 127 -5.23 -8.04 11.79
CA MET A 127 -3.99 -8.16 12.54
C MET A 127 -3.05 -6.97 12.31
N LEU A 128 -2.89 -6.55 11.05
CA LEU A 128 -2.08 -5.40 10.67
C LEU A 128 -2.60 -4.10 11.31
N GLU A 129 -3.90 -3.83 11.22
CA GLU A 129 -4.49 -2.65 11.83
C GLU A 129 -4.28 -2.65 13.35
N LYS A 130 -4.53 -3.77 14.02
CA LYS A 130 -4.29 -3.90 15.47
C LYS A 130 -2.83 -3.62 15.83
N ALA A 131 -1.89 -4.10 15.02
CA ALA A 131 -0.47 -3.83 15.22
C ALA A 131 -0.14 -2.34 15.04
N CYS A 132 -0.71 -1.69 14.03
CA CYS A 132 -0.57 -0.25 13.76
C CYS A 132 -1.14 0.61 14.91
N GLN A 133 -2.33 0.25 15.41
CA GLN A 133 -2.97 0.93 16.55
C GLN A 133 -2.10 0.85 17.81
N THR A 134 -1.52 -0.33 18.08
CA THR A 134 -0.61 -0.54 19.22
C THR A 134 0.68 0.27 19.05
N ALA A 135 1.24 0.30 17.84
CA ALA A 135 2.46 1.06 17.51
C ALA A 135 2.21 2.58 17.40
N LYS A 136 0.95 3.02 17.39
CA LYS A 136 0.51 4.40 17.13
C LYS A 136 0.98 4.93 15.77
N ILE A 137 0.94 4.08 14.75
CA ILE A 137 1.33 4.43 13.38
C ILE A 137 0.06 4.42 12.52
N PRO A 138 -0.20 5.46 11.70
CA PRO A 138 -1.32 5.44 10.76
C PRO A 138 -1.15 4.34 9.71
N MET A 139 -2.25 3.88 9.15
CA MET A 139 -2.30 2.87 8.10
C MET A 139 -3.24 3.34 6.98
N ILE A 140 -2.80 3.24 5.72
CA ILE A 140 -3.70 3.40 4.57
C ILE A 140 -4.14 2.02 4.10
N HIS A 141 -5.42 1.75 4.24
CA HIS A 141 -6.06 0.55 3.71
C HIS A 141 -6.32 0.68 2.21
N GLY A 142 -6.00 -0.36 1.45
CA GLY A 142 -6.35 -0.51 0.05
C GLY A 142 -6.83 -1.93 -0.24
N ALA A 143 -7.91 -2.06 -0.99
CA ALA A 143 -8.42 -3.35 -1.46
C ALA A 143 -8.99 -3.25 -2.87
N ILE A 144 -8.97 -4.37 -3.59
CA ILE A 144 -9.46 -4.51 -4.96
C ILE A 144 -10.29 -5.77 -5.11
N ALA A 145 -11.29 -5.74 -6.00
CA ALA A 145 -12.00 -6.91 -6.48
C ALA A 145 -12.70 -6.59 -7.81
N GLY A 146 -12.36 -7.30 -8.88
CA GLY A 146 -12.93 -7.05 -10.21
C GLY A 146 -12.70 -5.60 -10.69
N TRP A 147 -13.78 -4.88 -10.92
CA TRP A 147 -13.79 -3.47 -11.33
C TRP A 147 -13.78 -2.49 -10.16
N TYR A 148 -13.76 -3.00 -8.93
CA TYR A 148 -13.99 -2.21 -7.73
C TYR A 148 -12.72 -2.09 -6.91
N GLY A 149 -12.63 -0.99 -6.18
CA GLY A 149 -11.62 -0.80 -5.17
C GLY A 149 -12.06 0.12 -4.06
N GLN A 150 -11.31 0.09 -2.98
CA GLN A 150 -11.56 0.93 -1.84
C GLN A 150 -10.28 1.42 -1.20
N VAL A 151 -10.33 2.63 -0.64
CA VAL A 151 -9.24 3.25 0.10
C VAL A 151 -9.79 3.86 1.38
N ALA A 152 -9.14 3.61 2.51
CA ALA A 152 -9.51 4.19 3.80
C ALA A 152 -8.25 4.53 4.62
N VAL A 153 -8.37 5.47 5.55
CA VAL A 153 -7.27 5.91 6.42
C VAL A 153 -7.59 5.52 7.86
N SER A 154 -6.80 4.58 8.40
CA SER A 154 -6.81 4.21 9.81
C SER A 154 -5.79 5.06 10.55
N VAL A 155 -6.22 5.80 11.56
CA VAL A 155 -5.34 6.59 12.43
C VAL A 155 -5.39 6.05 13.85
N PRO A 156 -4.36 6.28 14.67
CA PRO A 156 -4.38 5.86 16.07
C PRO A 156 -5.64 6.35 16.80
N GLY A 157 -6.41 5.41 17.36
CA GLY A 157 -7.69 5.68 18.04
C GLY A 157 -8.92 5.71 17.13
N SER A 158 -8.77 5.59 15.81
CA SER A 158 -9.88 5.48 14.86
C SER A 158 -9.62 4.37 13.83
N PRO A 159 -9.75 3.09 14.25
CA PRO A 159 -9.66 1.95 13.32
C PRO A 159 -10.83 1.93 12.33
N VAL A 160 -10.58 1.32 11.17
CA VAL A 160 -11.53 1.27 10.04
C VAL A 160 -11.79 -0.14 9.54
N ILE A 161 -10.90 -1.12 9.74
CA ILE A 161 -11.07 -2.46 9.18
C ILE A 161 -12.31 -3.15 9.76
N GLU A 162 -12.54 -3.02 11.06
CA GLU A 162 -13.73 -3.57 11.74
C GLU A 162 -15.06 -2.92 11.31
N LYS A 163 -15.00 -1.70 10.74
CA LYS A 163 -16.17 -0.98 10.22
C LYS A 163 -16.46 -1.34 8.75
N ILE A 164 -15.47 -1.89 8.06
CA ILE A 164 -15.53 -2.25 6.63
C ILE A 164 -15.91 -3.73 6.48
N TYR A 165 -15.32 -4.60 7.31
CA TYR A 165 -15.48 -6.05 7.21
C TYR A 165 -16.09 -6.65 8.47
N PRO A 166 -16.99 -7.64 8.35
CA PRO A 166 -17.46 -8.36 9.52
C PRO A 166 -16.34 -9.25 10.09
N PRO A 167 -16.32 -9.51 11.41
CA PRO A 167 -15.20 -10.21 12.07
C PRO A 167 -14.93 -11.64 11.59
N ASP A 168 -15.93 -12.29 11.00
CA ASP A 168 -15.89 -13.67 10.51
C ASP A 168 -15.57 -13.77 9.01
N ALA A 169 -15.40 -12.64 8.31
CA ALA A 169 -15.02 -12.63 6.90
C ALA A 169 -13.60 -13.21 6.70
N LYS A 170 -13.51 -14.22 5.83
CA LYS A 170 -12.26 -14.94 5.56
C LYS A 170 -11.58 -14.51 4.26
N THR A 171 -12.35 -14.29 3.21
CA THR A 171 -11.89 -13.92 1.87
C THR A 171 -12.62 -12.67 1.40
N GLY A 172 -11.97 -11.84 0.57
CA GLY A 172 -12.64 -10.72 -0.06
C GLY A 172 -13.35 -11.13 -1.35
N ALA A 173 -14.06 -10.17 -1.95
CA ALA A 173 -14.83 -10.39 -3.18
C ALA A 173 -13.94 -10.72 -4.40
N GLU A 174 -12.62 -10.53 -4.31
CA GLU A 174 -11.66 -10.81 -5.38
C GLU A 174 -11.57 -12.28 -5.76
N THR A 175 -11.96 -13.20 -4.87
CA THR A 175 -11.97 -14.64 -5.18
C THR A 175 -13.03 -15.00 -6.22
N GLU A 176 -14.12 -14.23 -6.27
CA GLU A 176 -15.21 -14.44 -7.23
C GLU A 176 -15.07 -13.52 -8.45
N LEU A 177 -14.72 -12.26 -8.23
CA LEU A 177 -14.68 -11.23 -9.28
C LEU A 177 -13.36 -11.18 -10.05
N GLY A 178 -12.31 -11.85 -9.55
CA GLY A 178 -10.98 -11.82 -10.13
C GLY A 178 -10.28 -10.46 -9.96
N ASN A 179 -9.14 -10.30 -10.63
CA ASN A 179 -8.29 -9.10 -10.52
C ASN A 179 -7.73 -8.67 -11.89
N PRO A 180 -8.48 -7.86 -12.66
CA PRO A 180 -7.99 -7.24 -13.90
C PRO A 180 -6.74 -6.38 -13.65
N PRO A 181 -5.81 -6.25 -14.63
CA PRO A 181 -4.54 -5.53 -14.45
C PRO A 181 -4.67 -4.05 -14.08
N PHE A 182 -5.73 -3.38 -14.57
CA PHE A 182 -5.89 -1.94 -14.39
C PHE A 182 -6.37 -1.57 -12.98
N THR A 183 -7.14 -2.45 -12.33
CA THR A 183 -7.69 -2.22 -10.98
C THR A 183 -6.60 -1.98 -9.93
N PRO A 184 -5.61 -2.88 -9.71
CA PRO A 184 -4.54 -2.63 -8.74
C PRO A 184 -3.75 -1.36 -9.04
N CYS A 185 -3.48 -1.06 -10.32
CA CYS A 185 -2.75 0.15 -10.69
C CYS A 185 -3.54 1.42 -10.33
N CYS A 186 -4.84 1.44 -10.60
CA CYS A 186 -5.69 2.60 -10.28
C CYS A 186 -5.79 2.80 -8.76
N ILE A 187 -6.07 1.73 -8.01
CA ILE A 187 -6.24 1.82 -6.56
C ILE A 187 -4.91 2.12 -5.84
N ALA A 188 -3.78 1.64 -6.37
CA ALA A 188 -2.46 2.04 -5.87
C ALA A 188 -2.24 3.56 -5.96
N ALA A 189 -2.67 4.20 -7.06
CA ALA A 189 -2.55 5.65 -7.19
C ALA A 189 -3.37 6.40 -6.13
N TRP A 190 -4.61 5.97 -5.87
CA TRP A 190 -5.43 6.53 -4.79
C TRP A 190 -4.82 6.29 -3.41
N GLN A 191 -4.36 5.07 -3.13
CA GLN A 191 -3.73 4.73 -1.85
C GLN A 191 -2.45 5.54 -1.60
N VAL A 192 -1.63 5.73 -2.63
CA VAL A 192 -0.41 6.56 -2.54
C VAL A 192 -0.75 8.04 -2.42
N ALA A 193 -1.79 8.53 -3.09
CA ALA A 193 -2.23 9.92 -2.91
C ALA A 193 -2.60 10.22 -1.45
N GLU A 194 -3.33 9.32 -0.77
CA GLU A 194 -3.59 9.43 0.67
C GLU A 194 -2.30 9.34 1.49
N ALA A 195 -1.40 8.42 1.14
CA ALA A 195 -0.12 8.27 1.83
C ALA A 195 0.72 9.55 1.78
N ILE A 196 0.83 10.17 0.59
CA ILE A 196 1.56 11.43 0.43
C ILE A 196 0.91 12.53 1.29
N LYS A 197 -0.42 12.66 1.29
CA LYS A 197 -1.10 13.65 2.14
C LYS A 197 -0.79 13.46 3.63
N VAL A 198 -0.83 12.23 4.12
CA VAL A 198 -0.49 11.93 5.53
C VAL A 198 0.98 12.25 5.82
N LEU A 199 1.90 11.84 4.94
CA LEU A 199 3.34 12.02 5.12
C LEU A 199 3.79 13.49 5.02
N THR A 200 3.06 14.31 4.28
CA THR A 200 3.35 15.74 4.12
C THR A 200 2.47 16.63 5.01
N GLU A 201 1.66 16.03 5.90
CA GLU A 201 0.75 16.73 6.81
C GLU A 201 -0.28 17.62 6.08
N ASN A 202 -0.64 17.25 4.86
CA ASN A 202 -1.72 17.89 4.12
C ASN A 202 -3.10 17.47 4.68
N PRO A 203 -4.13 18.31 4.46
CA PRO A 203 -5.50 17.94 4.78
C PRO A 203 -5.89 16.63 4.10
N HIS A 204 -6.46 15.70 4.86
CA HIS A 204 -6.94 14.42 4.34
C HIS A 204 -8.38 14.18 4.78
N SER A 205 -9.23 13.85 3.81
CA SER A 205 -10.69 13.81 3.95
C SER A 205 -11.24 12.42 4.27
N LEU A 206 -10.38 11.42 4.42
CA LEU A 206 -10.74 10.02 4.60
C LEU A 206 -10.61 9.51 6.05
N ILE A 207 -10.34 10.39 7.03
CA ILE A 207 -10.48 9.98 8.44
C ILE A 207 -11.94 9.59 8.68
N SER A 208 -12.16 8.39 9.23
CA SER A 208 -13.49 7.82 9.49
C SER A 208 -14.38 7.70 8.25
N ARG A 209 -13.79 7.67 7.06
CA ARG A 209 -14.51 7.52 5.79
C ARG A 209 -13.79 6.51 4.90
N ILE A 210 -14.55 5.90 4.00
CA ILE A 210 -14.06 5.00 2.97
C ILE A 210 -14.38 5.58 1.60
N LEU A 211 -13.37 5.64 0.74
CA LEU A 211 -13.53 5.92 -0.68
C LEU A 211 -13.80 4.60 -1.39
N TYR A 212 -14.90 4.51 -2.12
CA TYR A 212 -15.25 3.42 -3.01
C TYR A 212 -15.12 3.88 -4.46
N ILE A 213 -14.51 3.05 -5.29
CA ILE A 213 -14.18 3.34 -6.69
C ILE A 213 -14.78 2.23 -7.55
N ASP A 214 -15.67 2.61 -8.47
CA ASP A 214 -16.24 1.76 -9.51
C ASP A 214 -15.63 2.14 -10.86
N LEU A 215 -14.72 1.30 -11.35
CA LEU A 215 -14.05 1.51 -12.64
C LEU A 215 -14.90 1.10 -13.84
N LEU A 216 -15.98 0.34 -13.64
CA LEU A 216 -16.86 -0.08 -14.71
C LEU A 216 -17.75 1.10 -15.13
N HIS A 217 -18.25 1.86 -14.15
CA HIS A 217 -19.12 3.02 -14.37
C HIS A 217 -18.40 4.37 -14.25
N ASN A 218 -17.11 4.37 -13.85
CA ASN A 218 -16.29 5.56 -13.60
C ASN A 218 -16.84 6.44 -12.46
N GLU A 219 -17.29 5.80 -11.38
CA GLU A 219 -17.86 6.49 -10.22
C GLU A 219 -16.95 6.41 -9.00
N THR A 220 -16.96 7.48 -8.19
CA THR A 220 -16.30 7.49 -6.88
C THR A 220 -17.28 7.97 -5.83
N ASN A 221 -17.49 7.17 -4.79
CA ASN A 221 -18.38 7.48 -3.68
C ASN A 221 -17.59 7.48 -2.37
N THR A 222 -17.93 8.36 -1.44
CA THR A 222 -17.31 8.36 -0.12
C THR A 222 -18.35 8.16 0.97
N PHE A 223 -18.17 7.12 1.78
CA PHE A 223 -19.09 6.76 2.85
C PHE A 223 -18.47 7.04 4.21
N THR A 224 -19.29 7.45 5.18
CA THR A 224 -18.87 7.58 6.58
C THR A 224 -18.90 6.21 7.24
N LEU A 225 -17.81 5.84 7.90
CA LEU A 225 -17.71 4.61 8.68
C LEU A 225 -18.22 4.89 10.09
N THR A 226 -19.41 4.36 10.41
CA THR A 226 -20.03 4.44 11.74
C THR A 226 -19.53 3.34 12.65
#